data_AF-A0A1I0EKC0-F1
#
_entry.id   AF-A0A1I0EKC0-F1
#
_cell.length_a   1.000
_cell.length_b   1.000
_cell.length_c   1.000
_cell.angle_alpha   90.00
_cell.angle_beta   90.00
_cell.angle_gamma   90.00
#
_symmetry.space_group_name_H-M   'P 1'
#
loop_
_entity.id
_entity.type
_entity.pdbx_description
1 polymer ?
#
loop_
_entity_poly.entity_id
_entity_poly.type
_entity_poly.pdbx_seq_one_letter_code
_entity_poly.pdbx_strand_id
1 'polypeptide(L)' 'MGSDDVINRIREIQTTGGNLNKKQIKQHEPELMRSALYYFPSWEHALKNAEQ' A
#
# COMPACT_ATOMS: atom_id res chain seq x y z
N MET A 1 6.99 1.06 -9.51
CA MET A 1 7.26 0.35 -8.24
C MET A 1 7.13 -1.15 -8.45
N GLY A 2 7.99 -1.95 -7.82
CA GLY A 2 7.84 -3.40 -7.70
C GLY A 2 6.88 -3.79 -6.57
N SER A 3 6.59 -5.09 -6.42
CA SER A 3 5.81 -5.63 -5.29
C SER A 3 6.44 -5.27 -3.94
N ASP A 4 7.76 -5.35 -3.83
CA ASP A 4 8.50 -5.05 -2.60
C ASP A 4 8.46 -3.57 -2.24
N ASP A 5 8.52 -2.68 -3.24
CA ASP A 5 8.37 -1.23 -3.04
C ASP A 5 7.00 -0.88 -2.45
N VAL A 6 5.94 -1.54 -2.95
CA VAL A 6 4.57 -1.35 -2.44
C VAL A 6 4.51 -1.72 -0.96
N ILE A 7 5.08 -2.88 -0.59
CA ILE A 7 5.12 -3.35 0.80
C ILE A 7 5.91 -2.39 1.69
N ASN A 8 7.10 -1.98 1.24
CA ASN A 8 7.94 -1.05 1.99
C ASN A 8 7.24 0.29 2.21
N ARG A 9 6.56 0.81 1.18
CA ARG A 9 5.81 2.07 1.29
C ARG A 9 4.62 1.96 2.23
N ILE A 10 3.90 0.85 2.20
CA ILE A 10 2.81 0.56 3.14
C ILE A 10 3.35 0.55 4.58
N ARG A 11 4.46 -0.16 4.83
CA ARG A 11 5.10 -0.22 6.16
C ARG A 11 5.58 1.15 6.63
N GLU A 12 6.16 1.95 5.74
CA GLU A 12 6.59 3.32 6.05
C GLU A 12 5.41 4.19 6.49
N ILE A 13 4.29 4.13 5.78
CA ILE A 13 3.07 4.85 6.14
C ILE A 13 2.52 4.34 7.48
N GLN A 14 2.53 3.03 7.72
CA GLN A 14 2.05 2.45 8.98
C GLN A 14 2.91 2.88 10.18
N THR A 15 4.24 2.82 10.04
CA THR A 15 5.20 3.18 11.09
C THR A 15 5.22 4.67 11.39
N THR A 16 4.95 5.52 10.39
CA THR A 16 4.79 6.98 10.57
C THR A 16 3.42 7.36 11.15
N GLY A 17 2.53 6.39 11.40
CA GLY A 17 1.16 6.63 11.91
C GLY A 17 0.21 7.18 10.84
N GLY A 18 0.60 7.11 9.57
CA GLY A 18 -0.23 7.47 8.43
C GLY A 18 -1.38 6.48 8.24
N ASN A 19 -2.50 6.98 7.69
CA ASN A 19 -3.69 6.17 7.53
C ASN A 19 -3.65 5.42 6.20
N LEU A 20 -3.59 4.09 6.27
CA LEU A 20 -3.61 3.19 5.11
C LEU A 20 -5.01 2.99 4.51
N ASN A 21 -5.94 3.87 4.85
CA ASN A 21 -7.30 3.82 4.33
C ASN A 21 -7.29 3.98 2.80
N LYS A 22 -7.95 3.05 2.11
CA LYS A 22 -8.04 2.99 0.65
C LYS A 22 -8.40 4.33 0.02
N LYS A 23 -9.29 5.11 0.64
CA LYS A 23 -9.69 6.44 0.15
C LYS A 23 -8.54 7.45 0.24
N GLN A 24 -7.79 7.48 1.35
CA GLN A 24 -6.65 8.37 1.50
C GLN A 24 -5.51 7.97 0.56
N ILE A 25 -5.16 6.70 0.48
CA ILE A 25 -4.09 6.24 -0.42
C ILE A 25 -4.44 6.54 -1.88
N LYS A 26 -5.70 6.36 -2.29
CA LYS A 26 -6.13 6.75 -3.64
C LYS A 26 -5.98 8.25 -3.92
N GLN A 27 -6.11 9.11 -2.90
CA GLN A 27 -6.02 10.56 -3.04
C GLN A 27 -4.58 11.09 -2.94
N HIS A 28 -3.80 10.57 -1.99
CA HIS A 28 -2.44 11.04 -1.70
C HIS A 28 -1.37 10.26 -2.47
N GLU A 29 -1.59 8.97 -2.73
CA GLU A 29 -0.61 8.02 -3.30
C GLU A 29 -1.26 7.14 -4.39
N PRO A 30 -1.80 7.72 -5.49
CA PRO A 30 -2.50 6.96 -6.53
C PRO A 30 -1.57 5.98 -7.28
N GLU A 31 -0.27 6.25 -7.34
CA GLU A 31 0.72 5.35 -7.94
C GLU A 31 0.94 4.09 -7.09
N LEU A 32 1.01 4.25 -5.76
CA LEU A 32 1.06 3.14 -4.82
C LEU A 32 -0.17 2.25 -4.96
N MET A 33 -1.37 2.85 -5.03
CA MET A 33 -2.62 2.11 -5.23
C MET A 33 -2.60 1.32 -6.55
N ARG A 34 -2.17 1.93 -7.65
CA ARG A 34 -2.10 1.24 -8.95
C ARG A 34 -1.13 0.08 -8.92
N SER A 35 0.05 0.29 -8.35
CA SER A 35 1.06 -0.77 -8.21
C SER A 35 0.57 -1.89 -7.30
N ALA A 36 -0.08 -1.55 -6.18
CA ALA A 36 -0.65 -2.54 -5.28
C ALA A 36 -1.73 -3.38 -5.96
N LEU A 37 -2.62 -2.78 -6.75
CA LEU A 37 -3.64 -3.51 -7.50
C LEU A 37 -3.07 -4.30 -8.69
N TYR A 38 -1.84 -4.02 -9.12
CA TYR A 38 -1.16 -4.76 -10.18
C TYR A 38 -0.52 -6.04 -9.64
N TYR A 39 0.14 -5.98 -8.48
CA TYR A 39 0.83 -7.13 -7.88
C TYR A 39 -0.05 -7.93 -6.92
N PHE A 40 -1.01 -7.29 -6.26
CA PHE A 40 -1.88 -7.93 -5.27
C PHE A 40 -3.33 -7.93 -5.76
N PRO A 41 -4.11 -8.97 -5.40
CA PRO A 41 -5.50 -9.08 -5.82
C PRO A 41 -6.40 -7.99 -5.21
N SER A 42 -5.98 -7.39 -4.09
CA SER A 42 -6.66 -6.25 -3.49
C SER A 42 -5.70 -5.40 -2.65
N TRP A 43 -6.08 -4.15 -2.38
CA TRP A 43 -5.35 -3.29 -1.44
C TRP A 43 -5.22 -3.94 -0.07
N GLU A 44 -6.27 -4.56 0.45
CA GLU A 44 -6.25 -5.29 1.73
C GLU A 44 -5.27 -6.47 1.70
N HIS A 45 -5.12 -7.15 0.57
CA HIS A 45 -4.08 -8.18 0.41
C HIS A 45 -2.67 -7.58 0.49
N ALA A 46 -2.44 -6.43 -0.15
CA ALA A 46 -1.16 -5.74 -0.07
C ALA A 46 -0.84 -5.34 1.38
N LEU A 47 -1.84 -4.83 2.12
CA LEU A 47 -1.71 -4.51 3.54
C LEU A 47 -1.36 -5.75 4.37
N LYS A 48 -2.09 -6.84 4.17
CA LYS A 48 -1.85 -8.09 4.91
C LYS A 48 -0.45 -8.65 4.67
N ASN A 49 0.06 -8.54 3.44
CA ASN A 49 1.45 -8.93 3.11
C ASN A 49 2.47 -7.99 3.76
N ALA A 50 2.12 -6.73 3.98
CA ALA A 50 2.99 -5.76 4.66
C ALA A 50 3.01 -5.95 6.19
N GLU A 51 1.96 -6.54 6.76
CA GLU A 51 1.86 -6.92 8.18
C GLU A 51 2.50 -8.27 8.51
N GLN A 52 2.91 -9.05 7.50
CA GLN A 52 3.63 -10.32 7.67
C GLN A 52 5.10 -10.10 8.03
#